data_AF-A0A961B7H5-F1
#
_entry.id   AF-A0A961B7H5-F1
#
_cell.length_a   1.000
_cell.length_b   1.000
_cell.length_c   1.000
_cell.angle_alpha   90.00
_cell.angle_beta   90.00
_cell.angle_gamma   90.00
#
_symmetry.space_group_name_H-M   'P 1'
#
loop_
_entity.id
_entity.type
_entity.pdbx_description
1 polymer ?
#
loop_
_entity_poly.entity_id
_entity_poly.type
_entity_poly.pdbx_seq_one_letter_code
_entity_poly.pdbx_strand_id
1 'polypeptide(L)'
;MSAASPPPLPPSPRPRRTGWWAFGFWTVASAFLAVCFLAVLSPSKTPAPAAVEGDRTEASIRATVDRVNAEFAAAWAEAGVEPAPPADDLAVIRRLSLGLTGSVPSLEEIRAFEARPEGPRRIQWWLSHLFEDSRSADYLAERYARAFVGVENGPFLVYRRGRLVSWLSGQFRENRPYDELVRDLIAAEGLWTSNPEANFITATIDQNEKKRGPDEIKLAARTTRAFLGVRIDCMQCHDDKFGDRWKQEDFHQLAAFYAGAEMRITGVQDRKNKVYEFRYLGERDEQPVPQAVPFSPELLPS
;
A
#
# COMPACT_ATOMS: atom_id res chain seq x y z
N MET A 1 14.64 70.93 5.57
CA MET A 1 14.17 71.05 6.97
C MET A 1 14.00 69.64 7.49
N SER A 2 14.91 69.23 8.37
CA SER A 2 15.10 67.85 8.84
C SER A 2 14.15 67.57 10.00
N ALA A 3 13.32 66.53 9.90
CA ALA A 3 12.42 66.10 10.96
C ALA A 3 13.10 64.95 11.74
N ALA A 4 13.34 65.20 13.03
CA ALA A 4 14.07 64.33 13.93
C ALA A 4 13.22 63.13 14.41
N SER A 5 13.86 61.96 14.50
CA SER A 5 13.27 60.72 15.05
C SER A 5 13.10 60.79 16.57
N PRO A 6 12.06 60.15 17.14
CA PRO A 6 11.82 60.13 18.59
C PRO A 6 12.80 59.20 19.33
N PRO A 7 13.09 59.46 20.62
CA PRO A 7 14.05 58.71 21.42
C PRO A 7 13.53 57.32 21.85
N PRO A 8 14.42 56.35 22.14
CA PRO A 8 14.05 55.00 22.51
C PRO A 8 13.52 54.87 23.95
N LEU A 9 12.63 53.90 24.14
CA LEU A 9 12.00 53.58 25.43
C LEU A 9 13.00 52.97 26.44
N PRO A 10 12.80 53.20 27.75
CA PRO A 10 13.68 52.68 28.80
C PRO A 10 13.51 51.16 29.02
N PRO A 11 14.56 50.45 29.47
CA PRO A 11 14.53 49.01 29.66
C PRO A 11 13.71 48.59 30.89
N SER A 12 12.97 47.49 30.76
CA SER A 12 12.18 46.86 31.84
C SER A 12 13.09 46.27 32.94
N PRO A 13 12.69 46.32 34.23
CA PRO A 13 13.51 45.80 35.32
C PRO A 13 13.54 44.26 35.31
N ARG A 14 14.73 43.68 35.41
CA ARG A 14 14.93 42.24 35.63
C ARG A 14 14.72 41.92 37.12
N PRO A 15 13.99 40.84 37.48
CA PRO A 15 13.85 40.46 38.88
C PRO A 15 15.17 39.88 39.42
N ARG A 16 15.53 40.32 40.62
CA ARG A 16 16.71 39.87 41.39
C ARG A 16 16.50 38.43 41.86
N ARG A 17 17.51 37.58 41.66
CA ARG A 17 17.66 36.30 42.35
C ARG A 17 18.06 36.54 43.81
N THR A 18 17.27 36.07 44.75
CA THR A 18 17.67 35.82 46.14
C THR A 18 17.27 34.40 46.47
N GLY A 19 18.25 33.58 46.86
CA GLY A 19 18.05 32.19 47.23
C GLY A 19 17.74 32.02 48.71
N TRP A 20 17.54 30.73 49.04
CA TRP A 20 17.45 30.09 50.35
C TRP A 20 16.03 30.05 50.92
N TRP A 21 15.37 28.89 50.78
CA TRP A 21 15.14 27.95 51.88
C TRP A 21 14.97 26.54 51.27
N ALA A 22 15.84 25.62 51.70
CA ALA A 22 15.67 24.19 51.54
C ALA A 22 14.80 23.69 52.70
N PHE A 23 13.68 23.03 52.42
CA PHE A 23 13.06 22.07 53.34
C PHE A 23 12.33 21.00 52.52
N GLY A 24 12.47 19.76 52.98
CA GLY A 24 12.30 18.54 52.20
C GLY A 24 10.89 18.25 51.71
N PHE A 25 10.84 17.52 50.60
CA PHE A 25 9.94 16.38 50.41
C PHE A 25 10.64 15.38 49.47
N TRP A 26 11.55 14.61 50.04
CA TRP A 26 11.96 13.32 49.48
C TRP A 26 11.00 12.29 50.08
N THR A 27 9.97 11.92 49.34
CA THR A 27 9.33 10.58 49.30
C THR A 27 8.02 10.67 48.50
N VAL A 28 7.82 9.67 47.64
CA VAL A 28 6.60 9.36 46.87
C VAL A 28 6.32 10.22 45.62
N ALA A 29 6.92 9.82 44.48
CA ALA A 29 6.18 9.54 43.24
C ALA A 29 7.12 9.10 42.09
N SER A 30 8.03 8.14 42.34
CA SER A 30 8.73 7.41 41.27
C SER A 30 7.84 6.34 40.61
N ALA A 31 6.54 6.64 40.44
CA ALA A 31 5.53 5.67 39.97
C ALA A 31 4.66 6.23 38.82
N PHE A 32 5.16 7.18 38.03
CA PHE A 32 4.45 7.75 36.88
C PHE A 32 5.20 7.65 35.54
N LEU A 33 6.19 6.74 35.45
CA LEU A 33 6.98 6.51 34.24
C LEU A 33 6.99 5.05 33.75
N ALA A 34 6.06 4.21 34.20
CA ALA A 34 6.05 2.78 33.87
C ALA A 34 4.67 2.17 33.55
N VAL A 35 3.66 2.97 33.16
CA VAL A 35 2.36 2.42 32.71
C VAL A 35 1.81 3.22 31.52
N CYS A 36 2.55 3.22 30.40
CA CYS A 36 2.00 3.56 29.07
C CYS A 36 2.57 2.66 27.96
N PHE A 37 3.23 1.57 28.33
CA PHE A 37 3.70 0.53 27.41
C PHE A 37 3.04 -0.78 27.85
N LEU A 38 1.79 -1.01 27.47
CA LEU A 38 1.12 -2.32 27.45
C LEU A 38 -0.34 -2.11 27.00
N ALA A 39 -0.51 -1.70 25.76
CA ALA A 39 -1.65 -2.04 24.91
C ALA A 39 -1.35 -1.53 23.50
N VAL A 40 -0.23 -1.96 22.91
CA VAL A 40 -0.27 -2.24 21.48
C VAL A 40 -1.22 -3.41 21.40
N LEU A 41 -2.51 -3.13 21.22
CA LEU A 41 -3.46 -4.10 20.74
C LEU A 41 -2.90 -4.49 19.37
N SER A 42 -2.02 -5.48 19.34
CA SER A 42 -1.72 -6.17 18.09
C SER A 42 -3.08 -6.62 17.59
N PRO A 43 -3.57 -6.10 16.45
CA PRO A 43 -4.80 -6.61 15.88
C PRO A 43 -4.64 -8.13 15.84
N SER A 44 -5.59 -8.85 16.42
CA SER A 44 -5.57 -10.31 16.40
C SER A 44 -5.36 -10.71 14.96
N LYS A 45 -4.17 -11.22 14.63
CA LYS A 45 -3.84 -11.61 13.25
C LYS A 45 -4.84 -12.69 12.90
N THR A 46 -5.87 -12.34 12.13
CA THR A 46 -6.75 -13.33 11.52
C THR A 46 -5.83 -14.31 10.81
N PRO A 47 -5.91 -15.63 11.05
CA PRO A 47 -5.01 -16.57 10.39
C PRO A 47 -5.05 -16.35 8.87
N ALA A 48 -3.89 -16.42 8.21
CA ALA A 48 -3.86 -16.38 6.75
C ALA A 48 -4.78 -17.50 6.20
N PRO A 49 -5.55 -17.25 5.13
CA PRO A 49 -6.22 -18.34 4.43
C PRO A 49 -5.16 -19.38 4.06
N ALA A 50 -5.51 -20.68 4.13
CA ALA A 50 -4.60 -21.74 3.77
C ALA A 50 -4.02 -21.46 2.37
N ALA A 51 -2.70 -21.47 2.25
CA ALA A 51 -2.05 -21.27 0.96
C ALA A 51 -2.65 -22.28 -0.03
N VAL A 52 -3.00 -21.82 -1.24
CA VAL A 52 -3.39 -22.74 -2.32
C VAL A 52 -2.22 -23.71 -2.50
N GLU A 53 -2.44 -24.98 -2.14
CA GLU A 53 -1.48 -26.06 -2.30
C GLU A 53 -1.24 -26.28 -3.79
N GLY A 54 -0.28 -25.55 -4.33
CA GLY A 54 0.33 -25.82 -5.62
C GLY A 54 1.75 -26.33 -5.37
N ASP A 55 2.15 -27.39 -6.08
CA ASP A 55 3.56 -27.72 -6.21
C ASP A 55 4.26 -26.53 -6.88
N ARG A 56 5.01 -25.75 -6.10
CA ARG A 56 5.81 -24.59 -6.56
C ARG A 56 7.29 -24.94 -6.67
N THR A 57 7.61 -26.22 -6.89
CA THR A 57 9.00 -26.63 -7.15
C THR A 57 9.51 -26.05 -8.46
N GLU A 58 10.84 -25.97 -8.61
CA GLU A 58 11.43 -25.55 -9.88
C GLU A 58 10.97 -26.44 -11.05
N ALA A 59 10.78 -27.73 -10.78
CA ALA A 59 10.30 -28.70 -11.77
C ALA A 59 8.89 -28.37 -12.28
N SER A 60 7.96 -28.03 -11.39
CA SER A 60 6.59 -27.69 -11.79
C SER A 60 6.52 -26.37 -12.56
N ILE A 61 7.33 -25.38 -12.17
CA ILE A 61 7.44 -24.09 -12.87
C ILE A 61 7.99 -24.30 -14.27
N ARG A 62 9.08 -25.07 -14.41
CA ARG A 62 9.71 -25.36 -15.70
C ARG A 62 8.74 -26.07 -16.65
N ALA A 63 8.06 -27.11 -16.16
CA ALA A 63 7.03 -27.81 -16.94
C ALA A 63 5.91 -26.87 -17.41
N THR A 64 5.51 -25.91 -16.57
CA THR A 64 4.51 -24.90 -16.95
C THR A 64 5.03 -23.96 -18.02
N VAL A 65 6.28 -23.48 -17.90
CA VAL A 65 6.93 -22.63 -18.92
C VAL A 65 7.05 -23.35 -20.25
N ASP A 66 7.44 -24.63 -20.25
CA ASP A 66 7.57 -25.43 -21.46
C ASP A 66 6.22 -25.59 -22.18
N ARG A 67 5.13 -25.79 -21.42
CA ARG A 67 3.77 -25.81 -21.99
C ARG A 67 3.38 -24.48 -22.62
N VAL A 68 3.63 -23.36 -21.93
CA VAL A 68 3.33 -22.02 -22.48
C VAL A 68 4.13 -21.76 -23.76
N ASN A 69 5.42 -22.13 -23.78
CA ASN A 69 6.25 -22.02 -24.98
C ASN A 69 5.72 -22.86 -26.14
N ALA A 70 5.20 -24.06 -25.87
CA ALA A 70 4.59 -24.91 -26.89
C ALA A 70 3.32 -24.28 -27.49
N GLU A 71 2.47 -23.64 -26.66
CA GLU A 71 1.29 -22.91 -27.15
C GLU A 71 1.67 -21.75 -28.07
N PHE A 72 2.70 -20.96 -27.71
CA PHE A 72 3.21 -19.91 -28.59
C PHE A 72 3.77 -20.45 -29.90
N ALA A 73 4.55 -21.53 -29.85
CA ALA A 73 5.09 -22.15 -31.04
C ALA A 73 3.99 -22.64 -32.00
N ALA A 74 2.92 -23.24 -31.46
CA ALA A 74 1.76 -23.67 -32.24
C ALA A 74 1.05 -22.47 -32.89
N ALA A 75 0.78 -21.41 -32.11
CA ALA A 75 0.12 -20.21 -32.60
C ALA A 75 0.94 -19.50 -33.71
N TRP A 76 2.27 -19.44 -33.56
CA TRP A 76 3.14 -18.88 -34.60
C TRP A 76 3.16 -19.73 -35.87
N ALA A 77 3.19 -21.05 -35.74
CA ALA A 77 3.15 -21.96 -36.88
C ALA A 77 1.85 -21.82 -37.67
N GLU A 78 0.70 -21.75 -36.99
CA GLU A 78 -0.61 -21.52 -37.63
C GLU A 78 -0.67 -20.16 -38.34
N ALA A 79 -0.10 -19.12 -37.72
CA ALA A 79 -0.06 -17.78 -38.29
C ALA A 79 1.03 -17.59 -39.36
N GLY A 80 1.87 -18.59 -39.62
CA GLY A 80 3.01 -18.48 -40.55
C GLY A 80 4.06 -17.45 -40.09
N VAL A 81 4.21 -17.24 -38.78
CA VAL A 81 5.14 -16.27 -38.19
C VAL A 81 6.42 -16.99 -37.79
N GLU A 82 7.57 -16.53 -38.30
CA GLU A 82 8.88 -16.95 -37.79
C GLU A 82 9.25 -16.15 -36.52
N PRO A 83 9.57 -16.83 -35.41
CA PRO A 83 10.00 -16.15 -34.19
C PRO A 83 11.40 -15.53 -34.36
N ALA A 84 11.60 -14.38 -33.71
CA ALA A 84 12.91 -13.73 -33.66
C ALA A 84 13.95 -14.60 -32.92
N PRO A 85 15.25 -14.53 -33.29
CA PRO A 85 16.29 -15.22 -32.55
C PRO A 85 16.38 -14.73 -31.10
N PRO A 86 16.92 -15.55 -30.18
CA PRO A 86 17.18 -15.11 -28.81
C PRO A 86 18.00 -13.82 -28.78
N ALA A 87 17.63 -12.91 -27.87
CA ALA A 87 18.40 -11.69 -27.66
C ALA A 87 19.77 -12.02 -27.06
N ASP A 88 20.78 -11.21 -27.38
CA ASP A 88 22.09 -11.31 -26.74
C ASP A 88 21.99 -11.03 -25.23
N ASP A 89 22.94 -11.57 -24.47
CA ASP A 89 22.94 -11.47 -23.02
C ASP A 89 22.94 -10.02 -22.51
N LEU A 90 23.63 -9.09 -23.19
CA LEU A 90 23.67 -7.69 -22.79
C LEU A 90 22.29 -7.01 -22.94
N ALA A 91 21.55 -7.35 -24.00
CA ALA A 91 20.18 -6.92 -24.20
C ALA A 91 19.25 -7.53 -23.14
N VAL A 92 19.44 -8.80 -22.79
CA VAL A 92 18.67 -9.48 -21.73
C VAL A 92 18.90 -8.80 -20.38
N ILE A 93 20.15 -8.62 -19.94
CA ILE A 93 20.43 -8.00 -18.64
C ILE A 93 19.92 -6.57 -18.56
N ARG A 94 20.01 -5.80 -19.66
CA ARG A 94 19.48 -4.43 -19.71
C ARG A 94 17.97 -4.41 -19.53
N ARG A 95 17.24 -5.34 -20.17
CA ARG A 95 15.78 -5.47 -20.01
C ARG A 95 15.41 -5.87 -18.59
N LEU A 96 16.14 -6.81 -18.00
CA LEU A 96 15.94 -7.23 -16.61
C LEU A 96 16.16 -6.08 -15.63
N SER A 97 17.23 -5.30 -15.77
CA SER A 97 17.49 -4.16 -14.89
C SER A 97 16.43 -3.07 -15.03
N LEU A 98 16.03 -2.72 -16.25
CA LEU A 98 14.96 -1.74 -16.44
C LEU A 98 13.64 -2.21 -15.83
N GLY A 99 13.35 -3.50 -15.93
CA GLY A 99 12.13 -4.09 -15.37
C GLY A 99 12.15 -4.25 -13.86
N LEU A 100 13.31 -4.51 -13.25
CA LEU A 100 13.41 -4.85 -11.83
C LEU A 100 13.93 -3.69 -10.98
N THR A 101 14.85 -2.86 -11.46
CA THR A 101 15.44 -1.73 -10.73
C THR A 101 15.08 -0.36 -11.30
N GLY A 102 14.38 -0.31 -12.44
CA GLY A 102 14.03 0.95 -13.11
C GLY A 102 15.21 1.70 -13.73
N SER A 103 16.38 1.08 -13.80
CA SER A 103 17.60 1.68 -14.35
C SER A 103 18.36 0.68 -15.23
N VAL A 104 19.22 1.18 -16.12
CA VAL A 104 20.13 0.31 -16.88
C VAL A 104 21.31 -0.12 -16.00
N PRO A 105 21.97 -1.25 -16.28
CA PRO A 105 23.19 -1.63 -15.57
C PRO A 105 24.29 -0.57 -15.77
N SER A 106 25.06 -0.32 -14.71
CA SER A 106 26.29 0.45 -14.76
C SER A 106 27.40 -0.30 -15.50
N LEU A 107 28.46 0.43 -15.89
CA LEU A 107 29.62 -0.19 -16.53
C LEU A 107 30.30 -1.24 -15.62
N GLU A 108 30.30 -1.02 -14.31
CA GLU A 108 30.86 -1.97 -13.34
C GLU A 108 30.05 -3.26 -13.30
N GLU A 109 28.72 -3.14 -13.25
CA GLU A 109 27.80 -4.28 -13.30
C GLU A 109 27.93 -5.10 -14.58
N ILE A 110 28.04 -4.42 -15.74
CA ILE A 110 28.25 -5.08 -17.04
C ILE A 110 29.55 -5.89 -17.00
N ARG A 111 30.64 -5.32 -16.51
CA ARG A 111 31.93 -6.04 -16.40
C ARG A 111 31.86 -7.22 -15.42
N ALA A 112 31.16 -7.07 -14.29
CA ALA A 112 30.97 -8.14 -13.33
C ALA A 112 30.15 -9.31 -13.91
N PHE A 113 29.18 -8.99 -14.76
CA PHE A 113 28.38 -9.93 -15.53
C PHE A 113 29.20 -10.63 -16.62
N GLU A 114 29.94 -9.89 -17.43
CA GLU A 114 30.80 -10.44 -18.51
C GLU A 114 31.91 -11.34 -17.96
N ALA A 115 32.37 -11.10 -16.72
CA ALA A 115 33.33 -11.96 -16.03
C ALA A 115 32.74 -13.34 -15.61
N ARG A 116 31.43 -13.55 -15.73
CA ARG A 116 30.80 -14.87 -15.48
C ARG A 116 30.96 -15.77 -16.71
N PRO A 117 31.17 -17.09 -16.53
CA PRO A 117 31.19 -18.04 -17.63
C PRO A 117 29.91 -17.96 -18.46
N GLU A 118 30.02 -18.05 -19.79
CA GLU A 118 28.87 -18.08 -20.68
C GLU A 118 27.96 -19.29 -20.39
N GLY A 119 26.66 -19.09 -20.60
CA GLY A 119 25.64 -20.11 -20.46
C GLY A 119 24.52 -19.75 -19.47
N PRO A 120 23.56 -20.67 -19.25
CA PRO A 120 22.28 -20.36 -18.58
C PRO A 120 22.42 -19.80 -17.15
N ARG A 121 23.48 -20.20 -16.44
CA ARG A 121 23.75 -19.75 -15.06
C ARG A 121 24.15 -18.27 -14.98
N ARG A 122 24.63 -17.68 -16.07
CA ARG A 122 25.06 -16.27 -16.10
C ARG A 122 23.87 -15.33 -15.91
N ILE A 123 22.75 -15.59 -16.60
CA ILE A 123 21.51 -14.81 -16.42
C ILE A 123 20.89 -15.04 -15.04
N GLN A 124 20.95 -16.27 -14.52
CA GLN A 124 20.47 -16.57 -13.16
C GLN A 124 21.24 -15.79 -12.10
N TRP A 125 22.58 -15.72 -12.23
CA TRP A 125 23.41 -14.89 -11.36
C TRP A 125 23.00 -13.41 -11.42
N TRP A 126 22.74 -12.89 -12.63
CA TRP A 126 22.27 -11.51 -12.78
C TRP A 126 20.93 -11.27 -12.09
N LEU A 127 19.98 -12.19 -12.22
CA LEU A 127 18.69 -12.11 -11.53
C LEU A 127 18.86 -12.10 -10.00
N SER A 128 19.69 -12.99 -9.45
CA SER A 128 20.00 -12.98 -8.02
C SER A 128 20.61 -11.65 -7.58
N HIS A 129 21.57 -11.13 -8.35
CA HIS A 129 22.19 -9.84 -8.07
C HIS A 129 21.17 -8.69 -8.03
N LEU A 130 20.23 -8.65 -8.99
CA LEU A 130 19.17 -7.64 -9.00
C LEU A 130 18.23 -7.78 -7.80
N PHE A 131 17.83 -9.00 -7.43
CA PHE A 131 16.91 -9.19 -6.29
C PHE A 131 17.54 -8.85 -4.92
N GLU A 132 18.87 -8.94 -4.80
CA GLU A 132 19.60 -8.53 -3.59
C GLU A 132 19.81 -6.99 -3.50
N ASP A 133 19.71 -6.28 -4.62
CA ASP A 133 19.88 -4.83 -4.70
C ASP A 133 18.68 -4.07 -4.11
N SER A 134 18.93 -3.03 -3.30
CA SER A 134 17.88 -2.15 -2.77
C SER A 134 17.06 -1.44 -3.83
N ARG A 135 17.68 -1.11 -4.98
CA ARG A 135 17.01 -0.48 -6.12
C ARG A 135 15.82 -1.31 -6.59
N SER A 136 15.88 -2.64 -6.49
CA SER A 136 14.75 -3.50 -6.86
C SER A 136 13.55 -3.29 -5.94
N ALA A 137 13.78 -3.31 -4.63
CA ALA A 137 12.72 -3.08 -3.64
C ALA A 137 12.16 -1.66 -3.74
N ASP A 138 13.02 -0.64 -3.90
CA ASP A 138 12.62 0.75 -4.05
C ASP A 138 11.79 0.97 -5.32
N TYR A 139 12.22 0.40 -6.45
CA TYR A 139 11.50 0.49 -7.71
C TYR A 139 10.14 -0.20 -7.62
N LEU A 140 10.10 -1.41 -7.05
CA LEU A 140 8.85 -2.14 -6.85
C LEU A 140 7.89 -1.37 -5.94
N ALA A 141 8.38 -0.77 -4.87
CA ALA A 141 7.61 0.06 -3.94
C ALA A 141 6.94 1.24 -4.65
N GLU A 142 7.65 1.94 -5.53
CA GLU A 142 7.09 3.04 -6.31
C GLU A 142 6.03 2.57 -7.32
N ARG A 143 6.20 1.39 -7.92
CA ARG A 143 5.23 0.80 -8.85
C ARG A 143 3.97 0.34 -8.12
N TYR A 144 4.13 -0.33 -6.98
CA TYR A 144 3.02 -0.83 -6.17
C TYR A 144 2.27 0.30 -5.48
N ALA A 145 2.95 1.31 -4.95
CA ALA A 145 2.28 2.49 -4.40
C ALA A 145 1.45 3.23 -5.46
N ARG A 146 1.86 3.23 -6.74
CA ARG A 146 1.03 3.77 -7.83
C ARG A 146 -0.20 2.90 -8.09
N ALA A 147 -0.06 1.59 -8.05
CA ALA A 147 -1.17 0.66 -8.24
C ALA A 147 -2.19 0.71 -7.08
N PHE A 148 -1.71 0.84 -5.84
CA PHE A 148 -2.54 0.77 -4.63
C PHE A 148 -3.28 2.07 -4.32
N VAL A 149 -2.59 3.21 -4.39
CA VAL A 149 -3.15 4.50 -3.96
C VAL A 149 -3.14 5.57 -5.06
N GLY A 150 -2.79 5.20 -6.30
CA GLY A 150 -2.72 6.13 -7.42
C GLY A 150 -1.47 7.02 -7.41
N VAL A 151 -1.50 8.06 -8.25
CA VAL A 151 -0.44 9.08 -8.38
C VAL A 151 -0.79 10.40 -7.69
N GLU A 152 -1.97 10.47 -7.09
CA GLU A 152 -2.48 11.66 -6.42
C GLU A 152 -1.70 11.92 -5.13
N ASN A 153 -1.48 13.20 -4.83
CA ASN A 153 -0.81 13.63 -3.61
C ASN A 153 -1.73 13.60 -2.38
N GLY A 154 -3.00 13.24 -2.56
CA GLY A 154 -4.01 13.11 -1.51
C GLY A 154 -4.11 14.33 -0.59
N PRO A 155 -4.70 14.16 0.61
CA PRO A 155 -4.84 15.24 1.57
C PRO A 155 -3.51 15.61 2.24
N PHE A 156 -3.08 16.86 2.10
CA PHE A 156 -1.77 17.33 2.60
C PHE A 156 -1.52 17.08 4.09
N LEU A 157 -2.54 17.07 4.95
CA LEU A 157 -2.34 16.89 6.39
C LEU A 157 -2.25 15.42 6.82
N VAL A 158 -3.01 14.54 6.16
CA VAL A 158 -3.27 13.19 6.65
C VAL A 158 -2.76 12.07 5.74
N TYR A 159 -2.13 12.42 4.62
CA TYR A 159 -1.52 11.45 3.71
C TYR A 159 -0.05 11.78 3.45
N ARG A 160 0.78 10.74 3.51
CA ARG A 160 2.24 10.77 3.45
C ARG A 160 2.72 9.67 2.52
N ARG A 161 2.53 9.88 1.21
CA ARG A 161 2.96 8.93 0.17
C ARG A 161 4.39 8.43 0.36
N GLY A 162 5.34 9.31 0.66
CA GLY A 162 6.75 8.92 0.86
C GLY A 162 6.95 7.94 2.03
N ARG A 163 6.14 8.03 3.10
CA ARG A 163 6.18 7.05 4.20
C ARG A 163 5.68 5.69 3.73
N LEU A 164 4.58 5.66 2.98
CA LEU A 164 4.04 4.42 2.39
C LEU A 164 5.06 3.76 1.45
N VAL A 165 5.65 4.53 0.53
CA VAL A 165 6.66 4.01 -0.42
C VAL A 165 7.87 3.47 0.34
N SER A 166 8.40 4.21 1.31
CA SER A 166 9.54 3.74 2.12
C SER A 166 9.22 2.47 2.90
N TRP A 167 8.00 2.36 3.44
CA TRP A 167 7.55 1.15 4.12
C TRP A 167 7.44 -0.04 3.16
N LEU A 168 6.79 0.14 2.01
CA LEU A 168 6.68 -0.90 0.97
C LEU A 168 8.05 -1.39 0.50
N SER A 169 9.02 -0.48 0.32
CA SER A 169 10.39 -0.87 -0.03
C SER A 169 10.99 -1.79 1.04
N GLY A 170 10.83 -1.46 2.32
CA GLY A 170 11.22 -2.34 3.42
C GLY A 170 10.53 -3.71 3.35
N GLN A 171 9.22 -3.75 3.12
CA GLN A 171 8.46 -5.00 3.04
C GLN A 171 8.92 -5.89 1.87
N PHE A 172 9.23 -5.31 0.71
CA PHE A 172 9.73 -6.05 -0.44
C PHE A 172 11.16 -6.52 -0.26
N ARG A 173 12.01 -5.71 0.37
CA ARG A 173 13.38 -6.10 0.71
C ARG A 173 13.41 -7.30 1.66
N GLU A 174 12.47 -7.36 2.60
CA GLU A 174 12.32 -8.47 3.54
C GLU A 174 11.63 -9.70 2.94
N ASN A 175 11.22 -9.61 1.66
CA ASN A 175 10.45 -10.64 0.96
C ASN A 175 9.21 -11.08 1.77
N ARG A 176 8.51 -10.11 2.36
CA ARG A 176 7.34 -10.38 3.19
C ARG A 176 6.24 -11.07 2.36
N PRO A 177 5.53 -12.07 2.91
CA PRO A 177 4.38 -12.67 2.24
C PRO A 177 3.35 -11.63 1.79
N TYR A 178 2.92 -11.73 0.53
CA TYR A 178 2.05 -10.74 -0.09
C TYR A 178 0.67 -10.63 0.58
N ASP A 179 0.13 -11.76 1.04
CA ASP A 179 -1.13 -11.82 1.76
C ASP A 179 -1.08 -11.05 3.08
N GLU A 180 0.03 -11.14 3.83
CA GLU A 180 0.23 -10.35 5.04
C GLU A 180 0.34 -8.85 4.74
N LEU A 181 1.06 -8.48 3.67
CA LEU A 181 1.19 -7.09 3.24
C LEU A 181 -0.17 -6.48 2.85
N VAL A 182 -0.97 -7.22 2.08
CA VAL A 182 -2.32 -6.80 1.65
C VAL A 182 -3.25 -6.66 2.85
N ARG A 183 -3.20 -7.61 3.79
CA ARG A 183 -3.98 -7.54 5.03
C ARG A 183 -3.67 -6.28 5.82
N ASP A 184 -2.39 -5.95 6.00
CA ASP A 184 -1.98 -4.77 6.75
C ASP A 184 -2.43 -3.47 6.07
N LEU A 185 -2.46 -3.41 4.73
CA LEU A 185 -2.97 -2.26 3.99
C LEU A 185 -4.49 -2.09 4.16
N ILE A 186 -5.25 -3.18 4.05
CA ILE A 186 -6.72 -3.15 4.08
C ILE A 186 -7.23 -2.89 5.51
N ALA A 187 -6.62 -3.52 6.51
CA ALA A 187 -7.02 -3.44 7.92
C ALA A 187 -6.20 -2.42 8.72
N ALA A 188 -5.60 -1.45 8.05
CA ALA A 188 -4.68 -0.50 8.67
C ALA A 188 -5.38 0.37 9.74
N GLU A 189 -4.72 0.52 10.88
CA GLU A 189 -5.11 1.45 11.94
C GLU A 189 -3.90 2.31 12.37
N GLY A 190 -4.17 3.37 13.14
CA GLY A 190 -3.13 4.22 13.71
C GLY A 190 -2.74 5.40 12.84
N LEU A 191 -1.65 6.07 13.22
CA LEU A 191 -1.22 7.31 12.59
C LEU A 191 -0.50 7.01 11.28
N TRP A 192 -0.91 7.64 10.17
CA TRP A 192 -0.29 7.53 8.84
C TRP A 192 1.21 7.89 8.77
N THR A 193 1.78 8.41 9.86
CA THR A 193 3.22 8.68 10.00
C THR A 193 3.98 7.55 10.68
N SER A 194 3.43 6.92 11.71
CA SER A 194 4.05 5.80 12.46
C SER A 194 3.60 4.42 11.96
N ASN A 195 2.44 4.37 11.30
CA ASN A 195 1.78 3.23 10.67
C ASN A 195 1.61 3.57 9.19
N PRO A 196 2.68 3.46 8.37
CA PRO A 196 2.64 3.90 6.99
C PRO A 196 1.60 3.18 6.12
N GLU A 197 1.24 1.94 6.46
CA GLU A 197 0.17 1.15 5.86
C GLU A 197 -1.20 1.88 5.91
N ALA A 198 -1.45 2.70 6.94
CA ALA A 198 -2.67 3.50 7.06
C ALA A 198 -2.82 4.54 5.94
N ASN A 199 -1.75 4.83 5.18
CA ASN A 199 -1.84 5.69 4.00
C ASN A 199 -2.64 5.06 2.86
N PHE A 200 -2.88 3.74 2.85
CA PHE A 200 -3.85 3.14 1.93
C PHE A 200 -5.25 3.73 2.16
N ILE A 201 -5.63 3.87 3.43
CA ILE A 201 -6.90 4.42 3.86
C ILE A 201 -6.92 5.95 3.74
N THR A 202 -5.91 6.64 4.27
CA THR A 202 -5.92 8.10 4.28
C THR A 202 -5.79 8.73 2.88
N ALA A 203 -5.28 7.99 1.89
CA ALA A 203 -5.27 8.43 0.50
C ALA A 203 -6.68 8.58 -0.11
N THR A 204 -7.74 8.10 0.54
CA THR A 204 -9.13 8.23 0.05
C THR A 204 -9.86 9.44 0.62
N ILE A 205 -9.31 10.06 1.66
CA ILE A 205 -9.94 11.19 2.34
C ILE A 205 -9.95 12.40 1.41
N ASP A 206 -11.13 12.95 1.18
CA ASP A 206 -11.30 14.20 0.44
C ASP A 206 -11.21 15.40 1.38
N GLN A 207 -10.38 16.40 1.06
CA GLN A 207 -10.24 17.61 1.86
C GLN A 207 -11.37 18.61 1.63
N ASN A 208 -12.08 18.49 0.50
CA ASN A 208 -13.08 19.46 0.06
C ASN A 208 -14.51 19.03 0.41
N GLU A 209 -14.69 17.79 0.87
CA GLU A 209 -16.00 17.27 1.22
C GLU A 209 -16.40 17.57 2.66
N LYS A 210 -17.71 17.66 2.88
CA LYS A 210 -18.30 17.79 4.23
C LYS A 210 -18.04 16.54 5.08
N LYS A 211 -17.83 15.40 4.43
CA LYS A 211 -17.53 14.13 5.09
C LYS A 211 -16.13 14.16 5.65
N ARG A 212 -16.02 14.18 6.98
CA ARG A 212 -14.75 14.07 7.70
C ARG A 212 -14.40 12.60 7.86
N GLY A 213 -13.55 12.05 7.00
CA GLY A 213 -13.06 10.68 7.15
C GLY A 213 -12.69 10.01 5.83
N PRO A 214 -12.30 8.72 5.89
CA PRO A 214 -12.05 7.91 4.71
C PRO A 214 -13.33 7.76 3.88
N ASP A 215 -13.15 7.53 2.58
CA ASP A 215 -14.24 7.36 1.63
C ASP A 215 -14.38 5.87 1.29
N GLU A 216 -15.48 5.28 1.75
CA GLU A 216 -15.78 3.85 1.63
C GLU A 216 -15.92 3.41 0.18
N ILE A 217 -16.46 4.29 -0.67
CA ILE A 217 -16.64 4.03 -2.10
C ILE A 217 -15.27 3.99 -2.77
N LYS A 218 -14.40 4.99 -2.51
CA LYS A 218 -13.03 5.01 -3.04
C LYS A 218 -12.22 3.83 -2.51
N LEU A 219 -12.41 3.44 -1.25
CA LEU A 219 -11.78 2.27 -0.65
C LEU A 219 -12.20 0.96 -1.34
N ALA A 220 -13.51 0.72 -1.48
CA ALA A 220 -14.02 -0.46 -2.16
C ALA A 220 -13.47 -0.58 -3.59
N ALA A 221 -13.56 0.51 -4.36
CA ALA A 221 -13.08 0.55 -5.72
C ALA A 221 -11.55 0.33 -5.81
N ARG A 222 -10.77 0.94 -4.91
CA ARG A 222 -9.32 0.72 -4.87
C ARG A 222 -8.97 -0.72 -4.52
N THR A 223 -9.62 -1.30 -3.51
CA THR A 223 -9.39 -2.70 -3.10
C THR A 223 -9.67 -3.66 -4.25
N THR A 224 -10.78 -3.50 -4.98
CA THR A 224 -11.08 -4.39 -6.11
C THR A 224 -10.04 -4.30 -7.22
N ARG A 225 -9.61 -3.09 -7.56
CA ARG A 225 -8.58 -2.89 -8.60
C ARG A 225 -7.20 -3.36 -8.17
N ALA A 226 -6.81 -3.08 -6.94
CA ALA A 226 -5.48 -3.34 -6.43
C ALA A 226 -5.24 -4.82 -6.15
N PHE A 227 -6.26 -5.54 -5.66
CA PHE A 227 -6.07 -6.86 -5.07
C PHE A 227 -6.93 -7.96 -5.71
N LEU A 228 -8.08 -7.63 -6.26
CA LEU A 228 -9.02 -8.62 -6.80
C LEU A 228 -8.95 -8.74 -8.33
N GLY A 229 -8.18 -7.87 -9.00
CA GLY A 229 -8.02 -7.87 -10.45
C GLY A 229 -9.30 -7.53 -11.23
N VAL A 230 -10.33 -7.01 -10.55
CA VAL A 230 -11.61 -6.64 -11.15
C VAL A 230 -11.88 -5.14 -11.01
N ARG A 231 -12.54 -4.56 -12.01
CA ARG A 231 -12.95 -3.15 -11.99
C ARG A 231 -14.48 -3.09 -11.92
N ILE A 232 -15.00 -2.85 -10.72
CA ILE A 232 -16.45 -2.70 -10.48
C ILE A 232 -16.83 -1.25 -10.19
N ASP A 233 -15.95 -0.29 -10.49
CA ASP A 233 -16.16 1.15 -10.28
C ASP A 233 -17.48 1.69 -10.84
N CYS A 234 -17.86 1.27 -12.06
CA CYS A 234 -19.11 1.71 -12.70
C CYS A 234 -20.35 1.25 -11.92
N MET A 235 -20.23 0.18 -11.13
CA MET A 235 -21.31 -0.38 -10.33
C MET A 235 -21.67 0.53 -9.15
N GLN A 236 -20.87 1.54 -8.84
CA GLN A 236 -21.26 2.58 -7.88
C GLN A 236 -22.59 3.23 -8.24
N CYS A 237 -22.90 3.37 -9.53
CA CYS A 237 -24.04 4.16 -10.00
C CYS A 237 -25.15 3.33 -10.67
N HIS A 238 -24.82 2.18 -11.27
CA HIS A 238 -25.80 1.35 -11.98
C HIS A 238 -25.31 -0.10 -12.12
N ASP A 239 -26.23 -1.04 -12.34
CA ASP A 239 -25.90 -2.44 -12.64
C ASP A 239 -25.12 -2.59 -13.96
N ASP A 240 -24.39 -3.69 -14.12
CA ASP A 240 -23.60 -3.96 -15.32
C ASP A 240 -24.45 -3.90 -16.58
N LYS A 241 -23.98 -3.17 -17.58
CA LYS A 241 -24.66 -3.01 -18.88
C LYS A 241 -24.15 -3.98 -19.95
N PHE A 242 -23.06 -4.69 -19.67
CA PHE A 242 -22.32 -5.46 -20.67
C PHE A 242 -22.37 -6.98 -20.46
N GLY A 243 -22.91 -7.47 -19.34
CA GLY A 243 -23.03 -8.92 -19.12
C GLY A 243 -23.82 -9.36 -17.90
N ASP A 244 -24.64 -8.48 -17.29
CA ASP A 244 -25.47 -8.73 -16.09
C ASP A 244 -24.76 -9.45 -14.93
N ARG A 245 -23.42 -9.42 -14.89
CA ARG A 245 -22.62 -10.22 -13.95
C ARG A 245 -22.59 -9.63 -12.56
N TRP A 246 -22.65 -8.31 -12.47
CA TRP A 246 -22.51 -7.56 -11.23
C TRP A 246 -23.60 -6.51 -11.12
N LYS A 247 -24.08 -6.31 -9.89
CA LYS A 247 -25.09 -5.33 -9.54
C LYS A 247 -24.47 -4.15 -8.80
N GLN A 248 -25.17 -3.02 -8.81
CA GLN A 248 -24.85 -1.88 -7.96
C GLN A 248 -24.84 -2.29 -6.49
N GLU A 249 -25.78 -3.14 -6.08
CA GLU A 249 -25.82 -3.70 -4.73
C GLU A 249 -24.50 -4.40 -4.35
N ASP A 250 -23.88 -5.16 -5.27
CA ASP A 250 -22.63 -5.88 -5.00
C ASP A 250 -21.48 -4.94 -4.62
N PHE A 251 -21.43 -3.78 -5.28
CA PHE A 251 -20.44 -2.75 -5.00
C PHE A 251 -20.67 -2.13 -3.61
N HIS A 252 -21.92 -1.80 -3.29
CA HIS A 252 -22.27 -1.17 -2.02
C HIS A 252 -22.13 -2.13 -0.83
N GLN A 253 -22.38 -3.42 -1.02
CA GLN A 253 -22.11 -4.44 -0.01
C GLN A 253 -20.61 -4.59 0.31
N LEU A 254 -19.74 -4.44 -0.69
CA LEU A 254 -18.30 -4.36 -0.47
C LEU A 254 -17.91 -3.04 0.23
N ALA A 255 -18.47 -1.90 -0.20
CA ALA A 255 -18.23 -0.61 0.44
C ALA A 255 -18.65 -0.59 1.92
N ALA A 256 -19.67 -1.35 2.29
CA ALA A 256 -20.13 -1.46 3.66
C ALA A 256 -19.05 -1.98 4.64
N PHE A 257 -18.05 -2.73 4.19
CA PHE A 257 -16.92 -3.15 5.03
C PHE A 257 -16.08 -1.97 5.51
N TYR A 258 -16.01 -0.90 4.71
CA TYR A 258 -15.20 0.28 5.03
C TYR A 258 -15.96 1.34 5.83
N ALA A 259 -17.27 1.18 6.05
CA ALA A 259 -18.09 2.16 6.76
C ALA A 259 -17.63 2.40 8.19
N GLY A 260 -16.99 1.42 8.84
CA GLY A 260 -16.39 1.57 10.16
C GLY A 260 -15.15 2.47 10.19
N ALA A 261 -14.45 2.66 9.06
CA ALA A 261 -13.22 3.43 9.03
C ALA A 261 -13.46 4.91 9.36
N GLU A 262 -12.81 5.42 10.39
CA GLU A 262 -12.92 6.81 10.82
C GLU A 262 -11.57 7.45 11.15
N MET A 263 -11.51 8.77 11.05
CA MET A 263 -10.35 9.55 11.43
C MET A 263 -10.49 10.11 12.85
N ARG A 264 -9.53 9.78 13.71
CA ARG A 264 -9.36 10.39 15.03
C ARG A 264 -8.01 11.10 15.14
N ILE A 265 -7.81 11.83 16.24
CA ILE A 265 -6.53 12.48 16.55
C ILE A 265 -5.38 11.47 16.68
N THR A 266 -5.71 10.24 17.06
CA THR A 266 -4.79 9.10 17.17
C THR A 266 -4.62 8.32 15.86
N GLY A 267 -5.19 8.80 14.75
CA GLY A 267 -5.08 8.18 13.42
C GLY A 267 -6.36 7.48 12.97
N VAL A 268 -6.21 6.56 12.02
CA VAL A 268 -7.30 5.72 11.48
C VAL A 268 -7.74 4.73 12.56
N GLN A 269 -9.05 4.55 12.74
CA GLN A 269 -9.63 3.56 13.65
C GLN A 269 -10.83 2.88 13.01
N ASP A 270 -11.09 1.63 13.42
CA ASP A 270 -12.29 0.91 13.05
C ASP A 270 -13.40 1.07 14.10
N ARG A 271 -14.46 1.78 13.72
CA ARG A 271 -15.69 1.85 14.48
C ARG A 271 -16.60 0.67 14.14
N LYS A 272 -16.55 -0.32 15.03
CA LYS A 272 -17.43 -1.49 14.98
C LYS A 272 -18.91 -1.11 14.89
N ASN A 273 -19.66 -1.89 14.12
CA ASN A 273 -21.12 -1.82 13.98
C ASN A 273 -21.65 -0.50 13.40
N LYS A 274 -20.82 0.29 12.70
CA LYS A 274 -21.33 1.42 11.92
C LYS A 274 -22.07 0.89 10.69
N VAL A 275 -23.36 1.23 10.59
CA VAL A 275 -24.20 0.85 9.46
C VAL A 275 -23.83 1.71 8.26
N TYR A 276 -23.61 1.06 7.12
CA TYR A 276 -23.48 1.72 5.83
C TYR A 276 -24.88 1.93 5.25
N GLU A 277 -25.21 3.17 4.90
CA GLU A 277 -26.47 3.53 4.29
C GLU A 277 -26.22 4.09 2.90
N PHE A 278 -27.05 3.70 1.94
CA PHE A 278 -26.96 4.17 0.56
C PHE A 278 -28.35 4.34 -0.05
N ARG A 279 -28.52 5.39 -0.89
CA ARG A 279 -29.75 5.63 -1.63
C ARG A 279 -29.58 5.20 -3.08
N TYR A 280 -30.20 4.07 -3.42
CA TYR A 280 -30.24 3.56 -4.79
C TYR A 280 -31.04 4.48 -5.72
N LEU A 281 -30.74 4.40 -7.02
CA LEU A 281 -31.44 5.21 -8.02
C LEU A 281 -32.94 4.83 -8.06
N GLY A 282 -33.81 5.81 -7.84
CA GLY A 282 -35.26 5.60 -7.80
C GLY A 282 -35.84 5.44 -6.39
N GLU A 283 -34.98 5.23 -5.38
CA GLU A 283 -35.38 5.20 -3.98
C GLU A 283 -35.47 6.61 -3.39
N ARG A 284 -36.44 6.82 -2.48
CA ARG A 284 -36.62 8.12 -1.82
C ARG A 284 -35.64 8.32 -0.68
N ASP A 285 -35.43 7.27 0.10
CA ASP A 285 -34.68 7.28 1.35
C ASP A 285 -33.42 6.40 1.24
N GLU A 286 -32.44 6.68 2.09
CA GLU A 286 -31.26 5.82 2.25
C GLU A 286 -31.68 4.51 2.93
N GLN A 287 -31.05 3.42 2.53
CA GLN A 287 -31.31 2.09 3.07
C GLN A 287 -30.03 1.49 3.65
N PRO A 288 -30.13 0.72 4.75
CA PRO A 288 -28.98 0.01 5.29
C PRO A 288 -28.53 -1.08 4.32
N VAL A 289 -27.24 -1.14 4.04
CA VAL A 289 -26.63 -2.13 3.14
C VAL A 289 -25.79 -3.10 3.97
N PRO A 290 -26.03 -4.42 3.87
CA PRO A 290 -25.25 -5.42 4.60
C PRO A 290 -23.83 -5.54 4.04
N GLN A 291 -22.89 -5.98 4.87
CA GLN A 291 -21.53 -6.30 4.46
C GLN A 291 -21.53 -7.69 3.77
N ALA A 292 -21.12 -7.74 2.51
CA ALA A 292 -20.97 -8.99 1.76
C ALA A 292 -19.97 -8.86 0.60
N VAL A 293 -19.43 -9.99 0.16
CA VAL A 293 -18.57 -10.09 -1.04
C VAL A 293 -19.24 -11.04 -2.05
N PRO A 294 -20.30 -10.58 -2.75
CA PRO A 294 -21.20 -11.47 -3.48
C PRO A 294 -20.56 -12.13 -4.71
N PHE A 295 -19.49 -11.56 -5.28
CA PHE A 295 -18.78 -12.12 -6.42
C PHE A 295 -17.67 -13.14 -6.05
N SER A 296 -17.41 -13.34 -4.75
CA SER A 296 -16.42 -14.30 -4.24
C SER A 296 -16.73 -14.64 -2.77
N PRO A 297 -17.82 -15.37 -2.49
CA PRO A 297 -18.25 -15.70 -1.12
C PRO A 297 -17.17 -16.41 -0.28
N GLU A 298 -16.27 -17.13 -0.94
CA GLU A 298 -15.11 -17.80 -0.36
C GLU A 298 -14.09 -16.85 0.29
N LEU A 299 -14.16 -15.54 0.02
CA LEU A 299 -13.30 -14.53 0.66
C LEU A 299 -13.81 -14.10 2.03
N LEU A 300 -15.04 -14.45 2.40
CA LEU A 300 -15.56 -14.18 3.73
C LEU A 300 -15.01 -15.20 4.73
N PRO A 301 -14.59 -14.78 5.94
CA PRO A 301 -14.23 -15.72 7.00
C PRO A 301 -15.43 -16.62 7.32
N SER A 302 -15.16 -17.92 7.36
CA SER A 302 -16.13 -18.98 7.71
C SER A 302 -16.65 -18.87 9.13
#